data_AF-A0AAV4TAT5-F1
#
_entry.id   AF-A0AAV4TAT5-F1
#
_cell.length_a   1.000
_cell.length_b   1.000
_cell.length_c   1.000
_cell.angle_alpha   90.00
_cell.angle_beta   90.00
_cell.angle_gamma   90.00
#
_symmetry.space_group_name_H-M   'P 1'
#
loop_
_entity.id
_entity.type
_entity.pdbx_description
1 polymer ?
#
loop_
_entity_poly.entity_id
_entity_poly.type
_entity_poly.pdbx_seq_one_letter_code
_entity_poly.pdbx_strand_id
1 'polypeptide(L)'
;DDEKKKKKQLVQLEQQLKKLKLQATDKEENKQTGLEPSKLNYLDPRITVAWCKKCDVPIEKIYNKSQRDKFRWAIEIAGPDYVF
;
A
#
# COMPACT_ATOMS: atom_id res chain seq x y z
N ASP A 1 -36.18 9.12 -11.24
CA ASP A 1 -34.83 9.64 -10.89
C ASP A 1 -34.37 9.36 -9.47
N ASP A 2 -35.22 9.49 -8.45
CA ASP A 2 -34.86 9.24 -7.04
C ASP A 2 -34.29 7.85 -6.75
N GLU A 3 -34.85 6.79 -7.33
CA GLU A 3 -34.38 5.42 -7.09
C GLU A 3 -32.94 5.19 -7.59
N LYS A 4 -32.58 5.77 -8.75
CA LYS A 4 -31.20 5.73 -9.27
C LYS A 4 -30.24 6.48 -8.35
N LYS A 5 -30.66 7.63 -7.81
CA LYS A 5 -29.86 8.42 -6.87
C LYS A 5 -29.60 7.66 -5.57
N LYS A 6 -30.63 7.04 -4.99
CA LYS A 6 -30.53 6.19 -3.79
C LYS A 6 -29.63 4.97 -4.02
N LYS A 7 -29.78 4.28 -5.16
CA LYS A 7 -28.89 3.15 -5.53
C LYS A 7 -27.42 3.59 -5.64
N LYS A 8 -27.15 4.74 -6.27
CA LYS A 8 -25.78 5.29 -6.36
C LYS A 8 -25.21 5.64 -4.98
N GLN A 9 -26.02 6.22 -4.10
CA GLN A 9 -25.62 6.52 -2.72
C GLN A 9 -25.33 5.24 -1.92
N LEU A 10 -26.15 4.20 -2.05
CA LEU A 10 -25.92 2.91 -1.40
C LEU A 10 -24.58 2.31 -1.82
N VAL A 11 -24.29 2.27 -3.14
CA VAL A 11 -23.01 1.75 -3.64
C VAL A 11 -21.83 2.56 -3.09
N GLN A 12 -21.95 3.89 -2.98
CA GLN A 12 -20.90 4.73 -2.40
C GLN A 12 -20.70 4.44 -0.90
N LEU A 13 -21.78 4.30 -0.14
CA LEU A 13 -21.75 3.96 1.28
C LEU A 13 -21.13 2.57 1.52
N GLU A 14 -21.46 1.59 0.68
CA GLU A 14 -20.88 0.25 0.74
C GLU A 14 -19.37 0.26 0.46
N GLN A 15 -18.92 1.06 -0.52
CA GLN A 15 -17.50 1.24 -0.82
C GLN A 15 -16.76 1.91 0.35
N GLN A 16 -17.36 2.93 0.97
CA GLN A 16 -16.80 3.59 2.14
C GLN A 16 -16.71 2.64 3.34
N LEU A 17 -17.77 1.84 3.57
CA LEU A 17 -17.80 0.84 4.64
C LEU A 17 -16.70 -0.20 4.44
N LYS A 18 -16.53 -0.71 3.22
CA LYS A 18 -15.47 -1.67 2.89
C LYS A 18 -14.08 -1.09 3.16
N LYS A 19 -13.85 0.18 2.79
CA LYS A 19 -12.58 0.88 3.05
C LYS A 19 -12.31 1.03 4.55
N LEU A 20 -13.33 1.42 5.33
CA LEU A 20 -13.20 1.59 6.78
C LEU A 20 -12.91 0.27 7.49
N LYS A 21 -13.57 -0.82 7.08
CA LYS A 21 -13.31 -2.17 7.63
C LYS A 21 -11.85 -2.59 7.39
N LEU A 22 -11.34 -2.41 6.17
CA LEU A 22 -9.95 -2.72 5.84
C LEU A 22 -8.98 -1.93 6.73
N GLN A 23 -9.19 -0.62 6.85
CA GLN A 23 -8.37 0.25 7.69
C GLN A 23 -8.40 -0.12 9.18
N ALA A 24 -9.53 -0.62 9.68
CA ALA A 24 -9.65 -1.06 11.06
C ALA A 24 -8.83 -2.33 11.31
N THR A 25 -8.94 -3.32 10.42
CA THR A 25 -8.14 -4.55 10.47
C THR A 25 -6.65 -4.26 10.37
N ASP A 26 -6.23 -3.44 9.40
CA ASP A 26 -4.83 -3.06 9.23
C ASP A 26 -4.23 -2.42 10.50
N LYS A 27 -5.01 -1.58 11.20
CA LYS A 27 -4.56 -0.95 12.45
C LYS A 27 -4.42 -1.95 13.60
N GLU A 28 -5.34 -2.90 13.70
CA GLU A 28 -5.33 -3.90 14.77
C GLU A 28 -4.15 -4.86 14.60
N GLU A 29 -3.92 -5.36 13.38
CA GLU A 29 -2.78 -6.24 13.08
C GLU A 29 -1.42 -5.55 13.24
N ASN A 30 -1.31 -4.29 12.80
CA ASN A 30 -0.07 -3.52 12.95
C ASN A 30 0.27 -3.19 14.41
N LYS A 31 -0.72 -3.10 15.30
CA LYS A 31 -0.50 -2.80 16.72
C LYS A 31 0.25 -3.93 17.45
N GLN A 32 0.01 -5.17 17.07
CA GLN A 32 0.65 -6.33 17.70
C GLN A 32 2.03 -6.66 17.14
N THR A 33 2.29 -6.33 15.87
CA THR A 33 3.44 -6.88 15.14
C THR A 33 4.55 -5.88 14.88
N GLY A 34 4.31 -4.56 14.99
CA GLY A 34 5.34 -3.54 14.88
C GLY A 34 6.21 -3.70 13.62
N LEU A 35 5.58 -3.79 12.44
CA LEU A 35 6.24 -4.10 11.16
C LEU A 35 7.13 -2.97 10.59
N GLU A 36 7.09 -1.79 11.19
CA GLU A 36 7.78 -0.60 10.68
C GLU A 36 9.32 -0.72 10.68
N PRO A 37 9.96 -1.22 11.76
CA PRO A 37 11.41 -1.40 11.81
C PRO A 37 11.90 -2.48 10.85
N SER A 38 11.14 -3.56 10.64
CA SER A 38 11.54 -4.66 9.76
C SER A 38 11.50 -4.26 8.29
N LYS A 39 10.46 -3.52 7.90
CA LYS A 39 10.35 -2.92 6.56
C LYS A 39 11.51 -2.01 6.19
N LEU A 40 12.15 -1.38 7.18
CA LEU A 40 13.22 -0.40 6.95
C LEU A 40 14.63 -0.96 7.01
N ASN A 41 14.83 -2.03 7.78
CA ASN A 41 16.17 -2.49 8.16
C ASN A 41 16.45 -3.96 7.81
N TYR A 42 15.41 -4.77 7.59
CA TYR A 42 15.59 -6.22 7.37
C TYR A 42 15.04 -6.72 6.04
N LEU A 43 14.27 -5.90 5.32
CA LEU A 43 13.77 -6.23 3.98
C LEU A 43 14.58 -5.50 2.91
N ASP A 44 15.00 -6.23 1.87
CA ASP A 44 15.63 -5.62 0.70
C ASP A 44 14.60 -4.72 -0.01
N PRO A 45 14.85 -3.40 -0.10
CA PRO A 45 13.89 -2.47 -0.71
C PRO A 45 13.59 -2.80 -2.17
N ARG A 46 14.48 -3.50 -2.88
CA ARG A 46 14.28 -3.92 -4.28
C ARG A 46 13.13 -4.92 -4.44
N ILE A 47 12.92 -5.79 -3.45
CA ILE A 47 11.77 -6.71 -3.43
C ILE A 47 10.47 -5.91 -3.45
N THR A 48 10.38 -4.88 -2.59
CA THR A 48 9.21 -4.01 -2.50
C THR A 48 9.02 -3.18 -3.77
N VAL A 49 10.11 -2.64 -4.33
CA VAL A 49 10.07 -1.87 -5.59
C VAL A 49 9.61 -2.71 -6.76
N ALA A 50 10.13 -3.94 -6.90
CA ALA A 50 9.76 -4.84 -7.98
C ALA A 50 8.29 -5.23 -7.91
N TRP A 51 7.78 -5.53 -6.70
CA TRP A 51 6.36 -5.75 -6.48
C TRP A 51 5.51 -4.53 -6.86
N CYS A 52 5.93 -3.32 -6.47
CA CYS A 52 5.23 -2.09 -6.85
C CYS A 52 5.15 -1.92 -8.37
N LYS A 53 6.25 -2.16 -9.10
CA LYS A 53 6.30 -2.09 -10.57
C LYS A 53 5.43 -3.18 -11.22
N LYS A 54 5.44 -4.39 -10.67
CA LYS A 54 4.68 -5.54 -11.19
C LYS A 54 3.17 -5.40 -10.99
N CYS A 55 2.74 -4.80 -9.88
CA CYS A 55 1.33 -4.66 -9.53
C CYS A 55 0.76 -3.25 -9.81
N ASP A 56 1.50 -2.39 -10.51
CA ASP A 56 1.13 -0.99 -10.79
C ASP A 56 0.74 -0.20 -9.53
N VAL A 57 1.48 -0.42 -8.44
CA VAL A 57 1.26 0.26 -7.16
C VAL A 57 2.22 1.45 -7.05
N PRO A 58 1.70 2.68 -6.83
CA PRO A 58 2.55 3.84 -6.63
C PRO A 58 3.45 3.68 -5.38
N ILE A 59 4.76 3.84 -5.55
CA ILE A 59 5.75 3.60 -4.50
C ILE A 59 5.56 4.52 -3.29
N GLU A 60 4.97 5.69 -3.47
CA GLU A 60 4.63 6.64 -2.41
C GLU A 60 3.56 6.16 -1.44
N LYS A 61 2.75 5.16 -1.85
CA LYS A 61 1.81 4.48 -0.94
C LYS A 61 2.52 3.53 0.02
N ILE A 62 3.73 3.09 -0.35
CA ILE A 62 4.50 2.12 0.43
C ILE A 62 5.61 2.80 1.22
N TYR A 63 6.36 3.71 0.60
CA TYR A 63 7.45 4.46 1.23
C TYR A 63 7.11 5.94 1.30
N ASN A 64 7.26 6.54 2.48
CA ASN A 64 7.18 7.99 2.66
C ASN A 64 8.38 8.70 2.00
N LYS A 65 8.39 10.04 1.99
CA LYS A 65 9.44 10.82 1.32
C LYS A 65 10.85 10.44 1.77
N SER A 66 11.11 10.42 3.08
CA SER A 66 12.42 10.09 3.66
C SER A 66 12.88 8.67 3.28
N GLN A 67 11.94 7.72 3.28
CA GLN A 67 12.23 6.33 2.90
C GLN A 67 12.56 6.19 1.41
N ARG A 68 11.87 6.94 0.53
CA ARG A 68 12.20 6.96 -0.90
C ARG A 68 13.57 7.56 -1.16
N ASP A 69 13.95 8.60 -0.42
CA ASP A 69 15.29 9.18 -0.51
C ASP A 69 16.36 8.16 -0.05
N LYS A 70 16.13 7.45 1.06
CA LYS A 70 17.01 6.38 1.57
C LYS A 70 17.16 5.23 0.55
N PHE A 71 16.07 4.86 -0.13
CA PHE A 71 16.03 3.72 -1.04
C PHE A 71 16.09 4.10 -2.52
N ARG A 72 16.55 5.33 -2.85
CA ARG A 72 16.61 5.81 -4.24
C ARG A 72 17.38 4.85 -5.15
N TRP A 73 18.51 4.33 -4.66
CA TRP A 73 19.32 3.34 -5.37
C TRP A 73 18.50 2.11 -5.79
N ALA A 74 17.61 1.61 -4.93
CA ALA A 74 16.78 0.45 -5.20
C ALA A 74 15.66 0.76 -6.21
N ILE A 75 15.09 1.96 -6.13
CA ILE A 75 14.02 2.43 -7.03
C ILE A 75 14.51 2.53 -8.48
N GLU A 76 15.73 3.03 -8.65
CA GLU A 76 16.37 3.22 -9.96
C GLU A 76 16.76 1.90 -10.62
N ILE A 77 17.29 0.94 -9.85
CA ILE A 77 17.87 -0.29 -10.42
C ILE A 77 16.91 -1.49 -10.48
N ALA A 78 15.91 -1.58 -9.61
CA ALA A 78 15.08 -2.77 -9.54
C ALA A 78 14.06 -2.79 -10.69
N GLY A 79 14.16 -3.79 -11.57
CA GLY A 79 13.11 -4.11 -12.54
C GLY A 79 11.91 -4.82 -11.91
N PRO A 80 10.79 -4.99 -12.64
CA PRO A 80 9.61 -5.72 -12.16
C PRO A 80 9.87 -7.21 -11.91
N ASP A 81 10.90 -7.79 -12.53
CA ASP A 81 11.25 -9.20 -12.44
C ASP A 81 12.42 -9.49 -11.48
N TYR A 82 12.73 -8.54 -10.58
CA TYR A 82 13.77 -8.75 -9.58
C TYR A 82 13.41 -9.92 -8.64
N VAL A 83 14.37 -10.84 -8.47
CA VAL A 83 14.31 -11.98 -7.53
C VAL A 83 15.50 -11.85 -6.58
N PHE A 84 15.23 -11.98 -5.27
CA PHE A 84 16.23 -11.92 -4.20
C PHE A 84 16.94 -13.26 -4.03
#